data_AF-A0A433D968-F1
#
_entry.id   AF-A0A433D968-F1
#
_cell.length_a   1.000
_cell.length_b   1.000
_cell.length_c   1.000
_cell.angle_alpha   90.00
_cell.angle_beta   90.00
_cell.angle_gamma   90.00
#
_symmetry.space_group_name_H-M   'P 1'
#
loop_
_entity.id
_entity.type
_entity.pdbx_description
1 polymer ?
#
loop_
_entity_poly.entity_id
_entity_poly.type
_entity_poly.pdbx_seq_one_letter_code
_entity_poly.pdbx_strand_id
1 'polypeptide(L)'
;MCVGEKRRLIIPSELAYGPMGSGDLIPPNSAVIFEIELLGISSIWTNPWMWLNLGALIAAFLYYIRMAQREELEKLKRAEERKALETQPAKSTAGRQGTTTHKPNEAKKDD
;
A
#
# COMPACT_ATOMS: atom_id res chain seq x y z
N MET A 1 -27.48 -27.51 2.58
CA MET A 1 -28.26 -27.88 1.38
C MET A 1 -27.28 -27.94 0.22
N CYS A 2 -27.41 -28.92 -0.67
CA CYS A 2 -26.61 -29.02 -1.89
C CYS A 2 -27.34 -28.32 -3.05
N VAL A 3 -26.59 -27.85 -4.05
CA VAL A 3 -27.19 -27.27 -5.28
C VAL A 3 -28.01 -28.34 -6.00
N GLY A 4 -29.21 -27.98 -6.47
CA GLY A 4 -30.22 -28.86 -7.06
C GLY A 4 -31.10 -29.58 -6.03
N GLU A 5 -30.82 -29.43 -4.73
CA GLU A 5 -31.59 -30.11 -3.69
C GLU A 5 -32.95 -29.44 -3.47
N LYS A 6 -34.01 -30.25 -3.45
CA LYS A 6 -35.37 -29.85 -3.11
C LYS A 6 -35.70 -30.24 -1.68
N ARG A 7 -36.25 -29.31 -0.90
CA ARG A 7 -36.76 -29.60 0.46
C ARG A 7 -38.13 -28.99 0.67
N ARG A 8 -38.96 -29.72 1.42
CA ARG A 8 -40.22 -29.21 1.97
C ARG A 8 -39.99 -28.78 3.42
N LEU A 9 -40.27 -27.52 3.73
CA LEU A 9 -40.13 -26.95 5.07
C LEU A 9 -41.51 -26.68 5.64
N ILE A 10 -41.77 -27.15 6.86
CA ILE A 10 -42.97 -26.83 7.63
C ILE A 10 -42.53 -25.84 8.70
N ILE A 11 -43.01 -24.60 8.60
CA ILE A 11 -42.60 -23.51 9.47
C ILE A 11 -43.80 -23.13 10.35
N PRO A 12 -43.68 -23.26 11.69
CA PRO A 12 -44.74 -22.82 12.59
C PRO A 12 -44.92 -21.31 12.50
N SER A 13 -46.12 -20.82 12.82
CA SER A 13 -46.45 -19.41 12.62
C SER A 13 -45.49 -18.44 13.30
N GLU A 14 -44.96 -18.80 14.48
CA GLU A 14 -44.02 -17.99 15.26
C GLU A 14 -42.71 -17.68 14.51
N LEU A 15 -42.30 -18.56 13.59
CA LEU A 15 -41.10 -18.41 12.75
C LEU A 15 -41.44 -17.98 11.32
N ALA A 16 -42.72 -17.76 11.02
CA ALA A 16 -43.21 -17.35 9.72
C ALA A 16 -43.84 -15.95 9.80
N TYR A 17 -45.16 -15.83 9.61
CA TYR A 17 -45.87 -14.55 9.54
C TYR A 17 -46.55 -14.13 10.85
N GLY A 18 -46.45 -14.97 11.89
CA GLY A 18 -46.94 -14.66 13.23
C GLY A 18 -48.42 -14.27 13.30
N PRO A 19 -48.81 -13.51 14.34
CA PRO A 19 -50.19 -13.06 14.54
C PRO A 19 -50.69 -12.05 13.50
N MET A 20 -49.79 -11.44 12.72
CA MET A 20 -50.17 -10.44 11.71
C MET A 20 -50.56 -11.08 10.38
N GLY A 21 -50.04 -12.27 10.07
CA GLY A 21 -50.24 -12.88 8.76
C GLY A 21 -49.57 -12.07 7.63
N SER A 22 -50.04 -12.25 6.40
CA SER A 22 -49.55 -11.50 5.23
C SER A 22 -50.69 -11.21 4.26
N GLY A 23 -51.23 -9.99 4.36
CA GLY A 23 -52.38 -9.53 3.57
C GLY A 23 -53.57 -10.49 3.66
N ASP A 24 -54.27 -10.66 2.54
CA ASP A 24 -55.40 -11.60 2.46
C ASP A 24 -54.95 -13.04 2.14
N LEU A 25 -53.66 -13.25 1.92
CA LEU A 25 -53.11 -14.52 1.40
C LEU A 25 -52.72 -15.50 2.51
N ILE A 26 -52.24 -14.99 3.65
CA ILE A 26 -51.77 -15.82 4.77
C ILE A 26 -52.44 -15.34 6.06
N PRO A 27 -53.35 -16.14 6.65
CA PRO A 27 -54.05 -15.78 7.87
C PRO A 27 -53.10 -15.62 9.08
N PRO A 28 -53.49 -14.82 10.08
CA PRO A 28 -52.87 -14.80 11.41
C PRO A 28 -52.65 -16.20 12.01
N ASN A 29 -51.52 -16.40 12.67
CA ASN A 29 -51.21 -17.61 13.44
C ASN A 29 -51.20 -18.92 12.64
N SER A 30 -50.98 -18.85 11.32
CA SER A 30 -50.97 -20.03 10.44
C SER A 30 -49.55 -20.59 10.24
N ALA A 31 -49.43 -21.91 10.27
CA ALA A 31 -48.20 -22.60 9.84
C ALA A 31 -48.14 -22.63 8.31
N VAL A 32 -46.94 -22.47 7.75
CA VAL A 32 -46.71 -22.43 6.30
C VAL A 32 -45.82 -23.58 5.86
N ILE A 33 -46.10 -24.09 4.65
CA ILE A 33 -45.32 -25.15 4.02
C ILE A 33 -44.68 -24.57 2.76
N PHE A 34 -43.35 -24.56 2.71
CA PHE A 34 -42.60 -24.13 1.53
C PHE A 34 -41.93 -25.31 0.85
N GLU A 35 -41.98 -25.33 -0.48
CA GLU A 35 -41.11 -26.17 -1.29
C GLU A 35 -40.01 -25.29 -1.89
N ILE A 36 -38.77 -25.59 -1.53
CA ILE A 36 -37.60 -24.81 -1.95
C ILE A 36 -36.64 -25.69 -2.74
N GLU A 37 -36.04 -25.09 -3.77
CA GLU A 37 -34.97 -25.69 -4.58
C GLU A 37 -33.75 -24.78 -4.54
N LEU A 38 -32.59 -25.32 -4.15
CA LEU A 38 -31.35 -24.54 -4.16
C LEU A 38 -30.77 -24.51 -5.57
N LEU A 39 -31.00 -23.43 -6.31
CA LEU A 39 -30.50 -23.30 -7.70
C LEU A 39 -28.99 -23.05 -7.78
N GLY A 40 -28.40 -22.41 -6.78
CA GLY A 40 -26.98 -22.08 -6.76
C GLY A 40 -26.59 -21.23 -5.57
N ILE A 41 -25.28 -21.13 -5.31
CA ILE A 41 -24.72 -20.26 -4.27
C ILE A 41 -23.83 -19.25 -5.00
N SER A 42 -24.25 -17.99 -5.03
CA SER A 42 -23.44 -16.91 -5.59
C SER A 42 -22.43 -16.43 -4.56
N SER A 43 -21.15 -16.69 -4.78
CA SER A 43 -20.07 -16.15 -3.97
C SER A 43 -19.62 -14.79 -4.52
N ILE A 44 -19.54 -13.78 -3.66
CA ILE A 44 -18.96 -12.47 -4.01
C ILE A 44 -17.50 -12.63 -4.46
N TRP A 45 -16.80 -13.64 -3.94
CA TRP A 45 -15.39 -13.90 -4.21
C TRP A 45 -15.07 -14.33 -5.64
N THR A 46 -16.07 -14.81 -6.40
CA THR A 46 -15.90 -15.23 -7.80
C THR A 46 -16.18 -14.13 -8.81
N ASN A 47 -16.48 -12.89 -8.38
CA ASN A 47 -16.69 -11.78 -9.30
C ASN A 47 -15.34 -11.18 -9.77
N PRO A 48 -14.95 -11.30 -11.05
CA PRO A 48 -13.67 -10.80 -11.56
C PRO A 48 -13.55 -9.26 -11.47
N TRP A 49 -14.66 -8.53 -11.54
CA TRP A 49 -14.66 -7.06 -11.41
C TRP A 49 -14.28 -6.60 -10.00
N MET A 50 -14.51 -7.43 -8.99
CA MET A 50 -14.10 -7.13 -7.61
C MET A 50 -12.58 -7.08 -7.49
N TRP A 51 -11.87 -8.01 -8.13
CA TRP A 51 -10.41 -8.07 -8.11
C TRP A 51 -9.78 -6.90 -8.88
N LEU A 52 -10.42 -6.44 -9.96
CA LEU A 52 -9.99 -5.24 -10.67
C LEU A 52 -10.12 -3.99 -9.79
N ASN A 53 -11.26 -3.81 -9.10
CA ASN A 53 -11.45 -2.71 -8.16
C ASN A 53 -10.46 -2.79 -6.98
N LEU A 54 -10.27 -3.98 -6.40
CA LEU A 54 -9.34 -4.18 -5.29
C LEU A 54 -7.88 -3.93 -5.70
N GLY A 55 -7.47 -4.42 -6.87
CA GLY A 55 -6.15 -4.16 -7.43
C GLY A 55 -5.91 -2.67 -7.67
N ALA A 56 -6.90 -1.96 -8.21
CA ALA A 56 -6.83 -0.50 -8.39
C ALA A 56 -6.70 0.25 -7.07
N LEU A 57 -7.45 -0.13 -6.03
CA LEU A 57 -7.34 0.46 -4.70
C LEU A 57 -5.98 0.20 -4.05
N ILE A 58 -5.45 -1.02 -4.17
CA ILE A 58 -4.12 -1.37 -3.66
C ILE A 58 -3.05 -0.55 -4.39
N ALA A 59 -3.11 -0.44 -5.72
CA ALA A 59 -2.17 0.36 -6.49
C ALA A 59 -2.22 1.85 -6.12
N ALA A 60 -3.42 2.41 -5.97
CA ALA A 60 -3.62 3.79 -5.54
C ALA A 60 -3.10 4.02 -4.11
N PHE A 61 -3.31 3.07 -3.21
CA PHE A 61 -2.80 3.13 -1.84
C PHE A 61 -1.27 3.05 -1.78
N LEU A 62 -0.65 2.14 -2.54
CA LEU A 62 0.80 2.05 -2.65
C LEU A 62 1.40 3.29 -3.31
N TYR A 63 0.73 3.82 -4.34
CA TYR A 63 1.11 5.10 -4.95
C TYR A 63 1.06 6.22 -3.92
N TYR A 64 0.00 6.31 -3.11
CA TYR A 64 -0.11 7.30 -2.04
C TYR A 64 1.03 7.17 -1.03
N ILE A 65 1.34 5.96 -0.56
CA ILE A 65 2.48 5.72 0.36
C ILE A 65 3.81 6.13 -0.31
N ARG A 66 4.02 5.75 -1.57
CA ARG A 66 5.21 6.09 -2.36
C ARG A 66 5.36 7.61 -2.51
N MET A 67 4.24 8.30 -2.73
CA MET A 67 4.20 9.74 -2.86
C MET A 67 4.59 10.43 -1.55
N ALA A 68 4.07 9.96 -0.41
CA ALA A 68 4.42 10.53 0.89
C ALA A 68 5.94 10.43 1.21
N GLN A 69 6.63 9.39 0.72
CA GLN A 69 8.08 9.23 0.96
C GLN A 69 8.99 10.00 0.00
N ARG A 70 8.48 10.49 -1.14
CA ARG A 70 9.28 11.23 -2.13
C ARG A 70 9.81 12.54 -1.55
N GLU A 71 9.00 13.24 -0.76
CA GLU A 71 9.38 14.53 -0.16
C GLU A 71 10.53 14.38 0.84
N GLU A 72 10.48 13.37 1.71
CA GLU A 72 11.54 13.08 2.67
C GLU A 72 12.84 12.65 1.97
N LEU A 73 12.75 11.91 0.86
CA LEU A 73 13.92 11.52 0.08
C LEU A 73 14.62 12.73 -0.55
N GLU A 74 13.86 13.72 -1.03
CA GLU A 74 14.45 14.95 -1.57
C GLU A 74 15.12 15.80 -0.48
N LYS A 75 14.52 15.88 0.72
CA LYS A 75 15.15 16.53 1.87
C LYS A 75 16.45 15.84 2.28
N LEU A 76 16.46 14.50 2.27
CA LEU A 76 17.66 13.71 2.57
C LEU A 76 18.76 13.92 1.54
N LYS A 77 18.45 13.91 0.23
CA LYS A 77 19.43 14.18 -0.83
C LYS A 77 20.05 15.57 -0.71
N ARG A 78 19.24 16.60 -0.46
CA ARG A 78 19.74 17.96 -0.23
C ARG A 78 20.58 18.07 1.04
N ALA A 79 20.22 17.32 2.09
CA ALA A 79 21.02 17.25 3.32
C ALA A 79 22.34 16.52 3.11
N GLU A 80 22.36 15.46 2.29
CA GLU A 80 23.55 14.72 1.90
C GLU A 80 24.48 15.54 1.01
N GLU A 81 23.94 16.27 0.03
CA GLU A 81 24.69 17.23 -0.79
C GLU A 81 25.31 18.36 0.05
N ARG A 82 24.56 18.90 1.02
CA ARG A 82 25.07 19.89 1.99
C ARG A 82 26.21 19.33 2.83
N LYS A 83 26.06 18.11 3.35
CA LYS A 83 27.11 17.41 4.11
C LYS A 83 28.34 17.12 3.24
N ALA A 84 28.15 16.75 1.97
CA ALA A 84 29.23 16.52 1.02
C ALA A 84 29.99 17.81 0.70
N LEU A 85 29.30 18.95 0.65
CA LEU A 85 29.90 20.27 0.50
C LEU A 85 30.67 20.71 1.75
N GLU A 86 30.14 20.44 2.95
CA GLU A 86 30.82 20.70 4.24
C GLU A 86 32.02 19.77 4.49
N THR A 87 32.01 18.56 3.93
CA THR A 87 33.12 17.59 4.04
C THR A 87 34.23 17.83 3.01
N GLN A 88 34.05 18.76 2.06
CA GLN A 88 35.17 19.24 1.24
C GLN A 88 36.20 19.92 2.16
N PRO A 89 37.47 19.48 2.12
CA PRO A 89 38.40 19.81 3.18
C PRO A 89 38.76 21.30 3.16
N ALA A 90 38.62 21.95 4.30
CA ALA A 90 39.47 23.06 4.69
C ALA A 90 40.94 22.58 4.81
N LYS A 91 41.56 22.22 3.68
CA LYS A 91 42.98 21.88 3.54
C LYS A 91 43.56 22.61 2.33
N SER A 92 43.79 23.91 2.48
CA SER A 92 44.80 24.62 1.69
C SER A 92 45.17 25.96 2.32
N THR A 93 45.58 25.95 3.59
CA THR A 93 46.24 27.12 4.21
C THR A 93 47.02 26.71 5.47
N ALA A 94 47.95 25.75 5.35
CA ALA A 94 49.04 25.58 6.30
C ALA A 94 50.05 24.55 5.76
N GLY A 95 51.25 24.97 5.37
CA GLY A 95 52.29 24.04 4.91
C GLY A 95 53.56 24.70 4.38
N ARG A 96 54.42 25.08 5.31
CA ARG A 96 55.74 25.73 5.16
C ARG A 96 56.82 24.77 4.61
N GLN A 97 57.62 25.29 3.67
CA GLN A 97 59.04 25.01 3.31
C GLN A 97 59.52 23.59 2.98
N GLY A 98 60.20 23.48 1.82
CA GLY A 98 61.11 22.39 1.47
C GLY A 98 62.19 22.90 0.50
N THR A 99 63.42 22.95 0.97
CA THR A 99 64.67 23.30 0.28
C THR A 99 65.03 22.30 -0.82
N THR A 100 65.56 22.75 -1.96
CA THR A 100 66.48 21.93 -2.77
C THR A 100 67.61 22.77 -3.37
N THR A 101 68.81 22.26 -3.13
CA THR A 101 70.14 22.71 -3.52
C THR A 101 70.48 22.31 -4.95
N HIS A 102 71.05 23.23 -5.75
CA HIS A 102 71.83 23.01 -6.99
C HIS A 102 72.52 24.36 -7.27
N LYS A 103 73.82 24.57 -7.53
CA LYS A 103 74.97 23.78 -8.00
C LYS A 103 76.22 24.67 -7.75
N PRO A 104 77.43 24.13 -7.50
CA PRO A 104 78.64 24.96 -7.35
C PRO A 104 79.19 25.36 -8.73
N ASN A 105 79.69 26.60 -8.86
CA ASN A 105 80.83 26.87 -9.73
C ASN A 105 81.50 28.19 -9.38
N GLU A 106 82.83 28.11 -9.40
CA GLU A 106 83.82 29.11 -9.05
C GLU A 106 83.82 30.34 -9.98
N ALA A 107 84.38 31.43 -9.43
CA ALA A 107 85.49 32.20 -9.99
C ALA A 107 85.25 33.69 -10.27
N LYS A 108 86.24 34.45 -9.76
CA LYS A 108 86.70 35.82 -10.04
C LYS A 108 85.96 36.96 -9.33
N LYS A 109 86.57 37.62 -8.34
CA LYS A 109 87.85 38.38 -8.26
C LYS A 109 87.58 39.86 -8.57
N ASP A 110 87.62 40.64 -7.48
CA ASP A 110 88.23 41.95 -7.28
C ASP A 110 88.32 42.88 -8.50
N ASP A 111 87.59 44.00 -8.44
CA ASP A 111 88.12 45.38 -8.47
C ASP A 111 87.01 46.38 -8.10
#